data_AF-A0A392QP85-F1
#
_entry.id   AF-A0A392QP85-F1
#
_cell.length_a   1.000
_cell.length_b   1.000
_cell.length_c   1.000
_cell.angle_alpha   90.00
_cell.angle_beta   90.00
_cell.angle_gamma   90.00
#
_symmetry.space_group_name_H-M   'P 1'
#
loop_
_entity.id
_entity.type
_entity.pdbx_description
1 polymer ?
#
loop_
_entity_poly.entity_id
_entity_poly.type
_entity_poly.pdbx_seq_one_letter_code
_entity_poly.pdbx_strand_id
1 'polypeptide(L)' 'ETVIYRIFYYINRSGTGRLTLRELKRGNIIDAMQHADEEEDINKVLR' A
#
# COMPACT_ATOMS: atom_id res chain seq x y z
N GLU A 1 1.02 10.09 -10.84
CA GLU A 1 0.19 9.04 -10.20
C GLU A 1 0.16 9.32 -8.70
N THR A 2 -0.97 9.20 -8.02
CA THR A 2 -1.07 9.52 -6.58
C THR A 2 -0.92 8.25 -5.73
N VAL A 3 -0.53 8.40 -4.45
CA VAL A 3 -0.32 7.27 -3.53
C VAL A 3 -1.58 6.40 -3.39
N ILE A 4 -2.75 7.04 -3.26
CA ILE A 4 -4.04 6.33 -3.16
C ILE A 4 -4.29 5.47 -4.40
N TYR A 5 -4.04 6.00 -5.60
CA TYR A 5 -4.23 5.26 -6.83
C TYR A 5 -3.37 3.98 -6.84
N ARG A 6 -2.09 4.08 -6.48
CA ARG A 6 -1.17 2.93 -6.42
C ARG A 6 -1.61 1.90 -5.38
N ILE A 7 -2.06 2.32 -4.20
CA ILE A 7 -2.59 1.41 -3.18
C ILE A 7 -3.74 0.58 -3.75
N PHE A 8 -4.73 1.22 -4.36
CA PHE A 8 -5.85 0.49 -4.94
C PHE A 8 -5.43 -0.40 -6.12
N TYR A 9 -4.51 0.09 -6.97
CA TYR A 9 -3.99 -0.67 -8.12
C TYR A 9 -3.31 -1.98 -7.70
N TYR A 10 -2.46 -1.94 -6.67
CA TYR A 10 -1.71 -3.12 -6.23
C TYR A 10 -2.50 -4.01 -5.26
N ILE A 11 -3.30 -3.42 -4.37
CA ILE A 11 -3.92 -4.15 -3.25
C ILE A 11 -5.34 -4.61 -3.57
N ASN A 12 -6.16 -3.81 -4.26
CA ASN A 12 -7.56 -4.15 -4.55
C ASN A 12 -7.70 -5.09 -5.76
N ARG A 13 -7.11 -6.29 -5.66
CA ARG A 13 -7.13 -7.31 -6.72
C ARG A 13 -8.54 -7.75 -7.12
N SER A 14 -9.52 -7.58 -6.22
CA SER A 14 -10.94 -7.84 -6.51
C SER A 14 -11.61 -6.79 -7.39
N GLY A 15 -11.01 -5.60 -7.55
CA GLY A 15 -11.57 -4.51 -8.36
C GLY A 15 -12.87 -3.91 -7.82
N THR A 16 -13.18 -4.16 -6.54
CA THR A 16 -14.44 -3.75 -5.91
C THR A 16 -14.44 -2.30 -5.43
N GLY A 17 -13.30 -1.62 -5.45
CA GLY A 17 -13.12 -0.30 -4.85
C GLY A 17 -13.17 -0.32 -3.32
N ARG A 18 -13.12 -1.51 -2.70
CA ARG A 18 -13.12 -1.69 -1.25
C ARG A 18 -12.01 -2.63 -0.84
N LEU A 19 -11.10 -2.16 0.02
CA LEU A 19 -10.01 -2.98 0.53
C LEU A 19 -10.53 -3.94 1.61
N THR A 20 -10.31 -5.23 1.39
CA THR A 20 -10.65 -6.27 2.37
C THR A 20 -9.45 -6.60 3.24
N LEU A 21 -9.69 -7.12 4.45
CA LEU A 21 -8.61 -7.58 5.34
C LEU A 21 -7.74 -8.65 4.67
N ARG A 22 -8.32 -9.49 3.81
CA ARG A 22 -7.58 -10.52 3.06
C ARG A 22 -6.60 -9.93 2.06
N GLU A 23 -6.99 -8.86 1.37
CA GLU A 23 -6.13 -8.14 0.42
C GLU A 23 -5.02 -7.41 1.18
N LEU A 24 -5.34 -6.73 2.27
CA LEU A 24 -4.37 -6.05 3.12
C LEU A 24 -3.31 -7.03 3.67
N LYS A 25 -3.73 -8.19 4.17
CA LYS A 25 -2.83 -9.23 4.72
C LYS A 25 -1.94 -9.91 3.67
N ARG A 26 -2.29 -9.83 2.38
CA ARG A 26 -1.53 -10.47 1.30
C ARG A 26 -0.64 -9.51 0.53
N GLY A 27 -0.93 -8.21 0.61
CA GLY A 27 -0.08 -7.17 0.06
C GLY A 27 1.03 -6.75 1.04
N ASN A 28 1.82 -5.78 0.61
CA ASN A 28 2.94 -5.22 1.38
C ASN A 28 2.59 -3.87 2.03
N ILE A 29 1.31 -3.48 2.05
CA ILE A 29 0.92 -2.13 2.49
C ILE A 29 1.19 -1.91 3.97
N ILE A 30 1.04 -2.92 4.82
CA ILE A 30 1.32 -2.78 6.26
C ILE A 30 2.83 -2.57 6.49
N ASP A 31 3.66 -3.40 5.86
CA ASP A 31 5.12 -3.27 5.94
C ASP A 31 5.61 -1.93 5.38
N ALA A 32 5.03 -1.47 4.26
CA ALA A 32 5.33 -0.17 3.68
C ALA A 32 4.93 1.00 4.59
N MET A 33 3.81 0.89 5.31
CA MET A 33 3.41 1.91 6.30
C MET A 33 4.37 1.94 7.49
N GLN A 34 4.79 0.77 7.99
CA GLN A 34 5.78 0.69 9.07
C GLN A 34 7.12 1.28 8.66
N HIS A 35 7.60 0.96 7.44
CA HIS A 35 8.81 1.56 6.89
C HIS A 35 8.68 3.08 6.74
N ALA A 36 7.49 3.58 6.38
CA ALA A 36 7.24 5.01 6.26
C ALA A 36 7.31 5.76 7.61
N ASP A 37 7.00 5.10 8.73
CA ASP A 37 7.07 5.70 10.06
C ASP A 37 8.53 5.90 10.51
N GLU A 38 9.48 5.08 10.03
CA GLU A 38 10.89 5.13 10.39
C GLU A 38 11.76 5.92 9.39
N GLU A 39 11.34 5.98 8.12
CA GLU A 39 12.14 6.56 7.04
C GLU A 39 11.94 8.07 6.89
N GLU A 40 13.04 8.83 7.06
CA GLU A 40 13.04 10.29 6.87
C GLU A 40 12.91 10.71 5.38
N ASP A 41 13.40 9.90 4.44
CA ASP A 41 13.24 10.13 2.99
C ASP A 41 12.09 9.30 2.41
N ILE A 42 10.92 9.93 2.29
CA ILE A 42 9.69 9.32 1.77
C ILE A 42 9.87 8.61 0.41
N ASN A 43 10.85 9.00 -0.40
CA ASN A 43 11.10 8.38 -1.70
C ASN A 43 11.71 6.98 -1.59
N LYS A 44 12.16 6.55 -0.41
CA LYS A 44 12.69 5.19 -0.18
C LYS A 44 11.63 4.16 0.25
N VAL A 45 10.42 4.61 0.62
CA VAL A 45 9.34 3.74 1.12
C VAL A 45 8.72 2.86 0.02
N LEU A 46 8.65 3.38 -1.20
CA LEU A 46 7.94 2.73 -2.31
C LEU A 46 8.90 2.52 -3.48
N ARG A 47 9.55 1.36 -3.52
CA ARG A 47 10.37 0.91 -4.65
C ARG A 47 9.68 -0.21 -5.42
#